data_AF-A0A8I0GWY8-F1
#
_entry.id   AF-A0A8I0GWY8-F1
#
_cell.length_a   1.000
_cell.length_b   1.000
_cell.length_c   1.000
_cell.angle_alpha   90.00
_cell.angle_beta   90.00
_cell.angle_gamma   90.00
#
_symmetry.space_group_name_H-M   'P 1'
#
loop_
_entity.id
_entity.type
_entity.pdbx_description
1 polymer ?
#
loop_
_entity_poly.entity_id
_entity_poly.type
_entity_poly.pdbx_seq_one_letter_code
_entity_poly.pdbx_strand_id
1 'polypeptide(L)'
;MMQTMGWVQWITWGTGVLAFAVVIGLVIGGVRRAARRAPEQPSAAARVAREAQLSPALQARLAALNQRKDNGEISEAEYERLRADLLQQP
;
A
#
# COMPACT_ATOMS: atom_id res chain seq x y z
N MET A 1 25.47 11.32 41.59
CA MET A 1 26.27 12.31 40.85
C MET A 1 25.85 12.25 39.39
N MET A 2 25.14 13.24 38.87
CA MET A 2 24.86 13.34 37.43
C MET A 2 26.20 13.62 36.75
N GLN A 3 26.79 12.60 36.11
CA GLN A 3 27.91 12.80 35.20
C GLN A 3 27.37 13.63 34.02
N THR A 4 27.64 14.93 34.04
CA THR A 4 27.47 15.78 32.87
C THR A 4 28.35 15.21 31.78
N MET A 5 27.72 14.55 30.80
CA MET A 5 28.45 14.03 29.65
C MET A 5 29.24 15.18 29.03
N GLY A 6 30.55 14.97 28.85
CA GLY A 6 31.44 16.01 28.35
C GLY A 6 30.87 16.61 27.06
N TRP A 7 31.08 17.91 26.85
CA TRP A 7 30.46 18.66 25.75
C TRP A 7 30.62 17.97 24.39
N VAL A 8 31.76 17.32 24.16
CA VAL A 8 32.07 16.50 22.98
C VAL A 8 31.15 15.26 22.87
N GLN A 9 30.91 14.54 23.96
CA GLN A 9 30.03 13.38 23.99
C GLN A 9 28.57 13.78 23.70
N TRP A 10 28.16 14.95 24.18
CA TRP A 10 26.83 15.50 23.89
C TRP A 10 26.68 15.82 22.39
N ILE A 11 27.73 16.38 21.77
CA ILE A 11 27.77 16.59 20.32
C ILE A 11 27.71 15.24 19.58
N THR A 12 28.54 14.26 19.93
CA THR A 12 28.56 12.96 19.24
C THR A 12 27.21 12.26 19.31
N TRP A 13 26.59 12.24 20.49
CA TRP A 13 25.26 11.67 20.67
C TRP A 13 24.20 12.46 19.89
N GLY A 14 24.21 13.79 19.99
CA GLY A 14 23.31 14.66 19.25
C GLY A 14 23.43 14.50 17.74
N THR A 15 24.64 14.43 17.20
CA THR A 15 24.91 14.21 15.78
C THR A 15 24.38 12.85 15.32
N GLY A 16 24.56 11.80 16.11
CA GLY A 16 24.02 10.47 15.80
C GLY A 16 22.49 10.45 15.74
N VAL A 17 21.84 11.06 16.74
CA VAL A 17 20.38 11.19 16.78
C VAL A 17 19.86 12.04 15.61
N LEU A 18 20.52 13.15 15.28
CA LEU A 18 20.14 14.00 14.17
C LEU A 18 20.26 13.26 12.83
N ALA A 19 21.39 12.57 12.62
CA ALA A 19 21.61 11.81 11.39
C ALA A 19 20.55 10.71 11.23
N PHE A 20 20.24 9.98 12.31
CA PHE A 20 19.19 8.97 12.30
C PHE A 20 17.81 9.57 12.01
N ALA A 21 17.46 10.68 12.66
CA ALA A 21 16.20 11.38 12.43
C ALA A 21 16.06 11.86 10.97
N VAL A 22 17.16 12.36 10.36
CA VAL A 22 17.18 12.74 8.95
C VAL A 22 16.94 11.54 8.03
N VAL A 23 17.60 10.40 8.27
CA VAL A 23 17.39 9.18 7.48
C VAL A 23 15.94 8.70 7.57
N ILE A 24 15.38 8.64 8.79
CA ILE A 24 13.97 8.27 9.00
C ILE A 24 13.04 9.28 8.31
N GLY A 25 13.31 10.57 8.43
CA GLY A 25 12.56 11.63 7.77
C GLY A 25 12.58 11.50 6.24
N LEU A 26 13.71 11.14 5.65
CA LEU A 26 13.84 10.87 4.21
C LEU A 26 13.06 9.62 3.79
N VAL A 27 13.09 8.54 4.59
CA VAL A 27 12.31 7.32 4.32
C VAL A 27 10.81 7.63 4.39
N ILE A 28 10.34 8.27 5.47
CA ILE A 28 8.93 8.65 5.62
C ILE A 28 8.52 9.62 4.51
N GLY A 29 9.36 10.61 4.19
CA GLY A 29 9.15 11.55 3.10
C GLY A 29 9.06 10.85 1.74
N GLY A 30 9.92 9.87 1.49
CA GLY A 30 9.91 9.02 0.30
C GLY A 30 8.63 8.18 0.20
N VAL A 31 8.23 7.53 1.29
CA VAL A 31 6.98 6.75 1.37
C VAL A 31 5.77 7.64 1.18
N ARG A 32 5.69 8.81 1.84
CA ARG A 32 4.60 9.77 1.67
C ARG A 32 4.58 10.37 0.26
N ARG A 33 5.73 10.58 -0.36
CA ARG A 33 5.83 11.06 -1.75
C ARG A 33 5.43 9.96 -2.74
N ALA A 34 5.75 8.70 -2.47
CA ALA A 34 5.29 7.55 -3.23
C ALA A 34 3.78 7.32 -3.07
N ALA A 35 3.24 7.52 -1.87
CA ALA A 35 1.80 7.45 -1.61
C ALA A 35 1.02 8.66 -2.18
N ARG A 36 1.65 9.83 -2.33
CA ARG A 36 1.08 11.02 -3.00
C ARG A 36 1.22 11.00 -4.51
N ARG A 37 2.18 10.25 -5.06
CA ARG A 37 2.17 9.89 -6.47
C ARG A 37 0.98 8.95 -6.65
N ALA A 38 0.06 9.31 -7.54
CA ALA A 38 -1.10 8.50 -7.90
C ALA A 38 -0.67 7.03 -8.01
N PRO A 39 -1.46 6.08 -7.46
CA PRO A 39 -1.00 4.72 -7.22
C PRO A 39 -0.48 4.16 -8.53
N GLU A 40 0.85 4.07 -8.65
CA GLU A 40 1.48 3.26 -9.68
C GLU A 40 1.17 1.84 -9.24
N GLN A 41 -0.03 1.38 -9.60
CA GLN A 41 -0.43 0.01 -9.42
C GLN A 41 0.67 -0.83 -10.07
N PRO A 42 1.21 -1.78 -9.32
CA PRO A 42 2.41 -2.51 -9.69
C PRO A 42 2.19 -3.13 -11.06
N SER A 43 3.23 -3.13 -11.88
CA SER A 43 3.19 -3.54 -13.29
C SER A 43 2.68 -4.97 -13.53
N ALA A 44 2.36 -5.75 -12.49
CA ALA A 44 1.65 -7.01 -12.59
C ALA A 44 0.12 -6.84 -12.79
N ALA A 45 -0.55 -5.97 -12.03
CA ALA A 45 -2.00 -5.81 -12.12
C ALA A 45 -2.42 -5.07 -13.40
N ALA A 46 -1.62 -4.07 -13.81
CA ALA A 46 -1.82 -3.35 -15.07
C ALA A 46 -1.46 -4.20 -16.31
N ARG A 47 -0.55 -5.19 -16.17
CA ARG A 47 -0.27 -6.18 -17.22
C ARG A 47 -1.36 -7.23 -17.29
N VAL A 48 -1.84 -7.75 -16.17
CA VAL A 48 -2.99 -8.67 -16.13
C VAL A 48 -4.25 -7.98 -16.67
N ALA A 49 -4.50 -6.71 -16.35
CA ALA A 49 -5.62 -5.94 -16.90
C ALA A 49 -5.50 -5.70 -18.42
N ARG A 50 -4.28 -5.61 -18.96
CA ARG A 50 -4.03 -5.49 -20.40
C ARG A 50 -4.06 -6.84 -21.12
N GLU A 51 -3.52 -7.90 -20.52
CA GLU A 51 -3.45 -9.26 -21.08
C GLU A 51 -4.81 -9.96 -20.97
N ALA A 52 -5.64 -9.67 -19.95
CA ALA A 52 -6.96 -10.27 -19.77
C ALA A 52 -8.11 -9.50 -20.45
N GLN A 53 -7.85 -8.31 -21.01
CA GLN A 53 -8.84 -7.52 -21.77
C GLN A 53 -10.20 -7.32 -21.04
N LEU A 54 -10.19 -7.41 -19.70
CA LEU A 54 -11.39 -7.25 -18.88
C LEU A 54 -11.77 -5.77 -18.88
N SER A 55 -12.96 -5.46 -19.39
CA SER A 55 -13.51 -4.09 -19.41
C SER A 55 -13.33 -3.42 -18.03
N PRO A 56 -12.87 -2.15 -17.95
CA PRO A 56 -12.71 -1.44 -16.67
C PRO A 56 -13.98 -1.45 -15.81
N ALA A 57 -15.16 -1.51 -16.44
CA ALA A 57 -16.45 -1.63 -15.75
C ALA A 57 -16.62 -2.99 -15.05
N LEU A 58 -16.13 -4.07 -15.65
CA LEU A 58 -16.18 -5.42 -15.09
C LEU A 58 -15.19 -5.57 -13.91
N GLN A 59 -14.01 -4.98 -14.02
CA GLN A 59 -13.04 -4.94 -12.92
C GLN A 59 -13.59 -4.19 -11.71
N ALA A 60 -14.27 -3.05 -11.92
CA ALA A 60 -14.92 -2.30 -10.85
C ALA A 60 -16.02 -3.12 -10.14
N ARG A 61 -16.82 -3.88 -10.91
CA ARG A 61 -17.86 -4.77 -10.35
C ARG A 61 -17.26 -5.92 -9.54
N LEU A 62 -16.18 -6.54 -10.02
CA LEU A 62 -15.47 -7.60 -9.29
C LEU A 62 -14.80 -7.08 -8.00
N ALA A 63 -14.24 -5.87 -8.04
CA ALA A 63 -13.66 -5.22 -6.86
C ALA A 63 -14.72 -4.91 -5.80
N ALA A 64 -15.88 -4.38 -6.22
CA ALA A 64 -17.02 -4.16 -5.32
C ALA A 64 -17.53 -5.48 -4.71
N LEU A 65 -17.57 -6.56 -5.51
CA LEU A 65 -17.94 -7.88 -5.00
C LEU A 65 -16.93 -8.40 -3.97
N ASN A 66 -15.63 -8.24 -4.21
CA ASN A 66 -14.59 -8.66 -3.27
C ASN A 66 -14.65 -7.86 -1.95
N GLN A 67 -14.93 -6.56 -2.03
CA GLN A 67 -15.11 -5.72 -0.85
C GLN A 67 -16.30 -6.19 0.01
N ARG A 68 -17.39 -6.62 -0.62
CA ARG A 68 -18.54 -7.18 0.10
C ARG A 68 -18.22 -8.51 0.79
N LYS A 69 -17.40 -9.36 0.16
CA LYS A 69 -16.89 -10.59 0.79
C LYS A 69 -16.01 -10.25 1.99
N ASP A 70 -15.10 -9.30 1.84
CA ASP A 70 -14.16 -8.89 2.89
C ASP A 70 -14.89 -8.21 4.07
N ASN A 71 -16.01 -7.52 3.81
CA ASN A 71 -16.92 -7.01 4.82
C ASN A 71 -17.78 -8.10 5.50
N GLY A 72 -17.71 -9.34 5.03
CA GLY A 72 -18.53 -10.46 5.53
C GLY A 72 -20.00 -10.39 5.09
N GLU A 73 -20.35 -9.56 4.12
CA GLU A 73 -21.72 -9.40 3.61
C GLU A 73 -22.17 -10.55 2.71
N ILE A 74 -21.22 -11.29 2.13
CA ILE A 74 -21.46 -12.44 1.26
C ILE A 74 -20.53 -13.59 1.67
N SER A 75 -21.05 -14.81 1.60
CA SER A 75 -20.25 -16.02 1.86
C SER A 75 -19.30 -16.33 0.70
N GLU A 76 -18.25 -17.13 0.95
CA GLU A 76 -17.31 -17.54 -0.11
C GLU A 76 -18.01 -18.27 -1.26
N ALA A 77 -18.99 -19.13 -0.95
CA ALA A 77 -19.75 -19.86 -1.96
C ALA A 77 -20.61 -18.92 -2.85
N GLU A 78 -21.16 -17.85 -2.27
CA GLU A 78 -21.90 -16.82 -3.03
C GLU A 78 -20.96 -15.94 -3.84
N TYR A 79 -19.80 -15.59 -3.28
CA TYR A 79 -18.76 -14.85 -3.98
C TYR A 79 -18.29 -15.59 -5.25
N GLU A 80 -18.01 -16.89 -5.16
CA GLU A 80 -17.56 -17.66 -6.33
C GLU A 80 -18.63 -17.76 -7.41
N ARG A 81 -19.89 -17.96 -7.04
CA ARG A 81 -21.02 -17.96 -7.98
C ARG A 81 -21.17 -16.62 -8.69
N LEU A 82 -21.16 -15.52 -7.95
CA LEU A 82 -21.30 -14.17 -8.50
C LEU A 82 -20.08 -13.77 -9.35
N ARG A 83 -18.88 -14.21 -8.97
CA ARG A 83 -17.67 -14.01 -9.76
C ARG A 83 -17.73 -14.76 -11.09
N ALA A 84 -18.20 -16.00 -11.10
CA ALA A 84 -18.36 -16.79 -12.32
C ALA A 84 -19.39 -16.15 -13.27
N ASP A 85 -20.53 -15.69 -12.73
CA ASP A 85 -21.56 -15.00 -13.51
C ASP A 85 -21.04 -13.69 -14.13
N LEU A 86 -20.29 -12.89 -13.36
CA LEU A 86 -19.67 -11.66 -13.86
C LEU A 86 -18.62 -11.93 -14.95
N LEU A 87 -17.86 -13.02 -14.87
CA LEU A 87 -16.86 -13.39 -15.87
C LEU A 87 -17.46 -14.03 -17.13
N GLN A 88 -18.72 -14.48 -17.08
CA GLN A 88 -19.47 -15.01 -18.23
C GLN A 88 -20.28 -13.94 -18.96
N GLN A 89 -20.44 -12.75 -18.37
CA GLN A 89 -21.10 -11.62 -19.03
C GLN A 89 -20.15 -11.00 -20.08
N PRO A 90 -20.57 -10.96 -21.37
CA PRO A 90 -19.74 -10.49 -22.48
C PRO A 90 -19.41 -8.99 -22.42
#